data_AF-A0A9D7PPF1-F1
#
_entry.id   AF-A0A9D7PPF1-F1
#
_cell.length_a   1.000
_cell.length_b   1.000
_cell.length_c   1.000
_cell.angle_alpha   90.00
_cell.angle_beta   90.00
_cell.angle_gamma   90.00
#
_symmetry.space_group_name_H-M   'P 1'
#
loop_
_entity.id
_entity.type
_entity.pdbx_description
1 polymer ?
#
loop_
_entity_poly.entity_id
_entity_poly.type
_entity_poly.pdbx_seq_one_letter_code
_entity_poly.pdbx_strand_id
1 'polypeptide(L)'
;MAGSDDARALRQAMLLSGLDQWGQAWSLTYGAGAMIGLSELLGCVRDTLDPVAEAQVQAAFSRLNADEGSAFSFKAEVHKSIAVALWHTLIAESDRENAATVASQLGGLLLGLLKSMPENGWIVAASALADIQIRCLAHQLAQEGLAQEMTQELFAAISQALSAEDRKRILGGAGQAVVAWQQAQRATTH
;
A
#
# COMPACT_ATOMS: atom_id res chain seq x y z
N MET A 1 16.42 -6.78 -29.53
CA MET A 1 17.03 -7.37 -28.34
C MET A 1 17.06 -6.38 -27.17
N ALA A 2 17.60 -5.16 -27.34
CA ALA A 2 17.62 -4.13 -26.28
C ALA A 2 16.26 -3.89 -25.58
N GLY A 3 15.14 -3.79 -26.31
CA GLY A 3 13.82 -3.60 -25.68
C GLY A 3 13.32 -4.78 -24.82
N SER A 4 13.83 -6.00 -25.04
CA SER A 4 13.54 -7.17 -24.21
C SER A 4 14.35 -7.15 -22.92
N ASP A 5 15.60 -6.68 -22.99
CA ASP A 5 16.49 -6.56 -21.84
C ASP A 5 16.05 -5.43 -20.92
N ASP A 6 15.67 -4.28 -21.47
CA ASP A 6 15.11 -3.16 -20.71
C ASP A 6 13.80 -3.54 -19.99
N ALA A 7 12.92 -4.28 -20.66
CA ALA A 7 11.68 -4.76 -20.06
C ALA A 7 11.92 -5.82 -18.97
N ARG A 8 12.99 -6.62 -19.08
CA ARG A 8 13.40 -7.57 -18.02
C ARG A 8 13.95 -6.82 -16.82
N ALA A 9 14.85 -5.86 -17.03
CA ALA A 9 15.42 -5.03 -15.98
C ALA A 9 14.34 -4.26 -15.23
N LEU A 10 13.35 -3.70 -15.93
CA LEU A 10 12.21 -3.02 -15.30
C LEU A 10 11.38 -3.97 -14.42
N ARG A 11 11.05 -5.17 -14.92
CA ARG A 11 10.30 -6.16 -14.13
C ARG A 11 11.04 -6.59 -12.87
N GLN A 12 12.36 -6.77 -12.96
CA GLN A 12 13.21 -7.08 -11.80
C GLN A 12 13.26 -5.90 -10.82
N ALA A 13 13.42 -4.67 -11.32
CA ALA A 13 13.39 -3.48 -10.46
C ALA A 13 12.04 -3.31 -9.74
N MET A 14 10.93 -3.57 -10.43
CA MET A 14 9.59 -3.58 -9.83
C MET A 14 9.48 -4.67 -8.75
N LEU A 15 9.90 -5.90 -9.03
CA LEU A 15 9.89 -6.99 -8.04
C LEU A 15 10.68 -6.63 -6.79
N LEU A 16 11.91 -6.17 -6.94
CA LEU A 16 12.77 -5.77 -5.83
C LEU A 16 12.17 -4.60 -5.04
N SER A 17 11.61 -3.60 -5.73
CA SER A 17 10.94 -2.46 -5.10
C SER A 17 9.70 -2.87 -4.30
N GLY A 18 8.89 -3.79 -4.84
CA GLY A 18 7.69 -4.29 -4.14
C GLY A 18 8.06 -5.09 -2.89
N LEU A 19 9.07 -5.94 -2.99
CA LEU A 19 9.61 -6.68 -1.84
C LEU A 19 10.19 -5.73 -0.79
N ASP A 20 10.96 -4.71 -1.18
CA ASP A 20 11.52 -3.72 -0.26
C ASP A 20 10.42 -2.93 0.49
N GLN A 21 9.39 -2.47 -0.22
CA GLN A 21 8.24 -1.76 0.38
C GLN A 21 7.46 -2.65 1.35
N TRP A 22 7.21 -3.91 0.97
CA TRP A 22 6.62 -4.90 1.88
C TRP A 22 7.52 -5.12 3.10
N GLY A 23 8.83 -5.18 2.88
CA GLY A 23 9.77 -5.32 3.95
C GLY A 23 9.69 -4.19 4.97
N GLN A 24 9.81 -2.96 4.46
CA GLN A 24 9.77 -1.75 5.27
C GLN A 24 8.50 -1.67 6.12
N ALA A 25 7.32 -1.93 5.55
CA ALA A 25 6.05 -1.86 6.27
C ALA A 25 5.97 -2.87 7.44
N TRP A 26 6.50 -4.09 7.29
CA TRP A 26 6.46 -5.13 8.32
C TRP A 26 7.54 -4.91 9.37
N SER A 27 8.71 -4.42 8.96
CA SER A 27 9.79 -3.99 9.88
C SER A 27 9.34 -2.86 10.80
N LEU A 28 8.61 -1.88 10.28
CA LEU A 28 8.06 -0.77 11.07
C LEU A 28 6.98 -1.23 12.06
N THR A 29 6.29 -2.33 11.76
CA THR A 29 5.20 -2.86 12.58
C THR A 29 5.71 -3.85 13.65
N TYR A 30 6.65 -4.72 13.30
CA TYR A 30 7.10 -5.85 14.13
C TYR A 30 8.60 -5.83 14.47
N GLY A 31 9.31 -4.77 14.09
CA GLY A 31 10.75 -4.63 14.27
C GLY A 31 11.58 -5.33 13.19
N ALA A 32 12.88 -5.04 13.19
CA ALA A 32 13.81 -5.47 12.15
C ALA A 32 13.90 -7.00 11.98
N GLY A 33 13.56 -7.78 13.02
CA GLY A 33 13.54 -9.25 12.96
C GLY A 33 12.55 -9.80 11.92
N ALA A 34 11.48 -9.06 11.59
CA ALA A 34 10.52 -9.46 10.56
C ALA A 34 11.14 -9.53 9.14
N MET A 35 12.32 -8.93 8.94
CA MET A 35 12.98 -8.83 7.64
C MET A 35 13.92 -9.96 7.29
N ILE A 36 14.32 -10.80 8.24
CA ILE A 36 15.42 -11.75 8.05
C ILE A 36 15.24 -12.61 6.79
N GLY A 37 14.11 -13.31 6.67
CA GLY A 37 13.86 -14.17 5.51
C GLY A 37 13.68 -13.40 4.19
N LEU A 38 13.18 -12.17 4.25
CA LEU A 38 13.02 -11.33 3.07
C LEU A 38 14.37 -10.78 2.58
N SER A 39 15.26 -10.38 3.50
CA SER A 39 16.62 -9.96 3.17
C SER A 39 17.43 -11.10 2.54
N GLU A 40 17.28 -12.33 3.06
CA GLU A 40 17.89 -13.52 2.46
C GLU A 40 17.36 -13.77 1.04
N LEU A 41 16.04 -13.74 0.84
CA LEU A 41 15.43 -13.88 -0.48
C LEU A 41 15.93 -12.82 -1.46
N LEU A 42 16.00 -11.55 -1.04
CA LEU A 42 16.52 -10.46 -1.86
C LEU A 42 17.99 -10.69 -2.25
N GLY A 43 18.80 -11.19 -1.32
CA GLY A 43 20.18 -11.62 -1.59
C GLY A 43 20.24 -12.68 -2.68
N CYS A 44 19.47 -13.76 -2.52
CA CYS A 44 19.40 -14.84 -3.52
C CYS A 44 18.95 -14.34 -4.90
N VAL A 45 17.99 -13.41 -4.97
CA VAL A 45 17.54 -12.84 -6.25
C VAL A 45 18.66 -12.04 -6.91
N ARG A 46 19.39 -11.21 -6.15
CA ARG A 46 20.48 -10.38 -6.70
C ARG A 46 21.71 -11.19 -7.09
N ASP A 47 22.02 -12.26 -6.35
CA ASP A 47 23.16 -13.14 -6.64
C ASP A 47 23.04 -13.86 -8.00
N THR A 48 21.83 -13.94 -8.57
CA THR A 48 21.60 -14.50 -9.91
C THR A 48 21.94 -13.55 -11.06
N LEU A 49 22.21 -12.27 -10.76
CA LEU A 49 22.47 -11.24 -11.76
C LEU A 49 23.97 -11.14 -12.05
N ASP A 50 24.32 -11.17 -13.33
CA ASP A 50 25.66 -10.76 -13.75
C ASP A 50 25.85 -9.23 -13.58
N PRO A 51 27.08 -8.71 -13.60
CA PRO A 51 27.31 -7.28 -13.37
C PRO A 51 26.61 -6.35 -14.37
N VAL A 52 26.35 -6.80 -15.61
CA VAL A 52 25.65 -6.00 -16.61
C VAL A 52 24.16 -5.95 -16.30
N ALA A 53 23.57 -7.10 -15.96
CA ALA A 53 22.18 -7.21 -15.55
C ALA A 53 21.91 -6.41 -14.26
N GLU A 54 22.80 -6.47 -13.27
CA GLU A 54 22.70 -5.70 -12.03
C GLU A 54 22.70 -4.18 -12.33
N ALA A 55 23.60 -3.72 -13.20
CA ALA A 55 23.64 -2.31 -13.60
C ALA A 55 22.35 -1.86 -14.32
N GLN A 56 21.79 -2.71 -15.19
CA GLN A 56 20.53 -2.44 -15.87
C GLN A 56 19.34 -2.38 -14.89
N VAL A 57 19.28 -3.31 -13.94
CA VAL A 57 18.26 -3.31 -12.88
C VAL A 57 18.39 -2.07 -12.01
N GLN A 58 19.60 -1.68 -11.62
CA GLN A 58 19.83 -0.47 -10.83
C GLN A 58 19.40 0.80 -11.59
N ALA A 59 19.69 0.89 -12.89
CA ALA A 59 19.23 2.00 -13.71
C ALA A 59 17.69 2.05 -13.83
N ALA A 60 17.05 0.89 -14.01
CA ALA A 60 15.60 0.78 -14.03
C ALA A 60 14.97 1.15 -12.68
N PHE A 61 15.59 0.76 -11.57
CA PHE A 61 15.15 1.11 -10.22
C PHE A 61 15.24 2.62 -9.95
N SER A 62 16.33 3.27 -10.36
CA SER A 62 16.45 4.73 -10.29
C SER A 62 15.37 5.44 -11.10
N ARG A 63 15.07 4.96 -12.31
CA ARG A 63 13.97 5.49 -13.14
C ARG A 63 12.60 5.28 -12.51
N LEU A 64 12.39 4.13 -11.87
CA LEU A 64 11.16 3.84 -11.13
C LEU A 64 10.96 4.85 -10.00
N ASN A 65 12.00 5.22 -9.27
CA ASN A 65 11.89 6.13 -8.13
C ASN A 65 11.89 7.62 -8.49
N ALA A 66 12.48 8.00 -9.62
CA ALA A 66 12.60 9.41 -10.03
C ALA A 66 11.28 10.01 -10.55
N ASP A 67 10.38 9.19 -11.08
CA ASP A 67 9.11 9.62 -11.66
C ASP A 67 7.95 8.87 -11.01
N GLU A 68 7.04 9.60 -10.37
CA GLU A 68 5.87 9.01 -9.72
C GLU A 68 4.91 8.34 -10.72
N GLY A 69 4.87 8.80 -11.99
CA GLY A 69 4.07 8.20 -13.07
C GLY A 69 4.65 6.89 -13.62
N SER A 70 5.96 6.67 -13.46
CA SER A 70 6.63 5.46 -13.90
C SER A 70 6.08 4.23 -13.18
N ALA A 71 5.57 3.27 -13.96
CA ALA A 71 4.89 2.07 -13.47
C ALA A 71 3.82 2.36 -12.40
N PHE A 72 3.07 3.46 -12.55
CA PHE A 72 2.09 3.91 -11.56
C PHE A 72 1.12 2.81 -11.14
N SER A 73 0.55 2.04 -12.08
CA SER A 73 -0.39 0.96 -11.74
C SER A 73 0.21 -0.09 -10.81
N PHE A 74 1.49 -0.41 -10.97
CA PHE A 74 2.21 -1.32 -10.06
C PHE A 74 2.42 -0.68 -8.69
N LYS A 75 2.92 0.56 -8.64
CA LYS A 75 3.11 1.28 -7.37
C LYS A 75 1.80 1.40 -6.61
N ALA A 76 0.73 1.79 -7.29
CA ALA A 76 -0.60 1.91 -6.71
C ALA A 76 -1.07 0.58 -6.11
N GLU A 77 -0.92 -0.52 -6.86
CA GLU A 77 -1.34 -1.84 -6.37
C GLU A 77 -0.51 -2.33 -5.18
N VAL A 78 0.81 -2.12 -5.19
CA VAL A 78 1.69 -2.50 -4.07
C VAL A 78 1.31 -1.74 -2.79
N HIS A 79 1.21 -0.42 -2.85
CA HIS A 79 0.86 0.39 -1.68
C HIS A 79 -0.54 0.05 -1.17
N LYS A 80 -1.51 -0.15 -2.07
CA LYS A 80 -2.87 -0.55 -1.70
C LYS A 80 -2.89 -1.93 -1.05
N SER A 81 -2.19 -2.91 -1.61
CA SER A 81 -2.08 -4.26 -1.07
C SER A 81 -1.41 -4.27 0.31
N ILE A 82 -0.35 -3.49 0.50
CA ILE A 82 0.31 -3.30 1.81
C ILE A 82 -0.66 -2.68 2.82
N ALA A 83 -1.36 -1.60 2.44
CA ALA A 83 -2.31 -0.92 3.32
C ALA A 83 -3.44 -1.85 3.76
N VAL A 84 -4.01 -2.63 2.84
CA VAL A 84 -5.07 -3.60 3.12
C VAL A 84 -4.56 -4.75 3.98
N ALA A 85 -3.33 -5.24 3.76
CA ALA A 85 -2.75 -6.29 4.58
C ALA A 85 -2.49 -5.82 6.02
N LEU A 86 -1.94 -4.61 6.21
CA LEU A 86 -1.80 -4.01 7.53
C LEU A 86 -3.15 -3.75 8.21
N TRP A 87 -4.18 -3.37 7.45
CA TRP A 87 -5.52 -3.27 8.01
C TRP A 87 -6.07 -4.64 8.43
N HIS A 88 -5.81 -5.71 7.66
CA HIS A 88 -6.18 -7.06 8.07
C HIS A 88 -5.46 -7.50 9.35
N THR A 89 -4.19 -7.13 9.50
CA THR A 89 -3.46 -7.29 10.76
C THR A 89 -4.14 -6.52 11.89
N LEU A 90 -4.44 -5.23 11.67
CA LEU A 90 -5.08 -4.37 12.67
C LEU A 90 -6.36 -4.98 13.25
N ILE A 91 -7.23 -5.51 12.39
CA ILE A 91 -8.51 -6.07 12.82
C ILE A 91 -8.39 -7.46 13.43
N ALA A 92 -7.24 -8.10 13.31
CA ALA A 92 -6.94 -9.39 13.93
C ALA A 92 -6.27 -9.25 15.30
N GLU A 93 -5.78 -8.05 15.65
CA GLU A 93 -5.16 -7.78 16.95
C GLU A 93 -6.19 -7.85 18.08
N SER A 94 -5.82 -8.54 19.16
CA SER A 94 -6.59 -8.59 20.41
C SER A 94 -6.07 -7.63 21.47
N ASP A 95 -4.85 -7.14 21.29
CA ASP A 95 -4.21 -6.18 22.20
C ASP A 95 -4.34 -4.76 21.65
N ARG A 96 -4.79 -3.83 22.49
CA ARG A 96 -5.05 -2.44 22.08
C ARG A 96 -3.77 -1.69 21.72
N GLU A 97 -2.68 -1.94 22.42
CA GLU A 97 -1.40 -1.25 22.16
C GLU A 97 -0.86 -1.68 20.80
N ASN A 98 -0.82 -2.99 20.54
CA ASN A 98 -0.43 -3.51 19.23
C ASN A 98 -1.34 -3.00 18.11
N ALA A 99 -2.67 -3.02 18.31
CA ALA A 99 -3.61 -2.48 17.34
C ALA A 99 -3.36 -0.99 17.07
N ALA A 100 -3.14 -0.18 18.10
CA ALA A 100 -2.81 1.23 17.95
C ALA A 100 -1.49 1.44 17.19
N THR A 101 -0.47 0.60 17.42
CA THR A 101 0.78 0.61 16.65
C THR A 101 0.52 0.34 15.17
N VAL A 102 -0.21 -0.73 14.83
CA VAL A 102 -0.53 -1.07 13.43
C VAL A 102 -1.33 0.05 12.77
N ALA A 103 -2.33 0.60 13.46
CA ALA A 103 -3.13 1.72 12.96
C ALA A 103 -2.28 2.97 12.69
N SER A 104 -1.35 3.29 13.60
CA SER A 104 -0.41 4.40 13.43
C SER A 104 0.50 4.20 12.21
N GLN A 105 1.05 3.00 12.02
CA GLN A 105 1.89 2.67 10.87
C GLN A 105 1.10 2.74 9.55
N LEU A 106 -0.11 2.20 9.52
CA LEU A 106 -0.99 2.27 8.35
C LEU A 106 -1.35 3.72 8.00
N GLY A 107 -1.74 4.53 8.99
CA GLY A 107 -2.01 5.94 8.79
C GLY A 107 -0.77 6.70 8.27
N GLY A 108 0.40 6.43 8.85
CA GLY A 108 1.67 7.00 8.41
C GLY A 108 2.03 6.66 6.97
N LEU A 109 1.83 5.40 6.55
CA LEU A 109 2.05 4.96 5.17
C LEU A 109 1.13 5.70 4.20
N LEU A 110 -0.17 5.77 4.50
CA LEU A 110 -1.15 6.45 3.65
C LEU A 110 -0.90 7.95 3.53
N LEU A 111 -0.52 8.61 4.63
CA LEU A 111 -0.16 10.04 4.61
C LEU A 111 1.20 10.29 3.94
N GLY A 112 2.14 9.34 4.05
CA GLY A 112 3.44 9.38 3.41
C GLY A 112 3.35 9.42 1.88
N LEU A 113 2.34 8.77 1.30
CA LEU A 113 2.08 8.78 -0.15
C LEU A 113 1.93 10.20 -0.70
N LEU A 114 1.34 11.12 0.06
CA LEU A 114 1.16 12.52 -0.37
C LEU A 114 2.48 13.28 -0.49
N LYS A 115 3.53 12.81 0.21
CA LYS A 115 4.88 13.38 0.13
C LYS A 115 5.72 12.70 -0.94
N SER A 116 5.62 11.38 -1.07
CA SER A 116 6.42 10.61 -2.03
C SER A 116 5.85 10.66 -3.46
N MET A 117 4.56 10.95 -3.61
CA MET A 117 3.84 11.04 -4.88
C MET A 117 2.92 12.27 -4.85
N PRO A 118 3.46 13.50 -5.02
CA PRO A 118 2.69 14.73 -4.85
C PRO A 118 1.51 14.88 -5.82
N GLU A 119 1.65 14.40 -7.05
CA GLU A 119 0.59 14.50 -8.06
C GLU A 119 -0.42 13.35 -7.96
N ASN A 120 0.04 12.13 -7.69
CA ASN A 120 -0.78 10.92 -7.83
C ASN A 120 -1.01 10.13 -6.52
N GLY A 121 -0.29 10.44 -5.44
CA GLY A 121 -0.35 9.69 -4.17
C GLY A 121 -1.74 9.69 -3.53
N TRP A 122 -2.50 10.78 -3.73
CA TRP A 122 -3.88 10.88 -3.23
C TRP A 122 -4.81 9.83 -3.87
N ILE A 123 -4.57 9.42 -5.12
CA ILE A 123 -5.37 8.39 -5.82
C ILE A 123 -5.18 7.05 -5.11
N VAL A 124 -3.93 6.73 -4.78
CA VAL A 124 -3.55 5.48 -4.12
C VAL A 124 -4.15 5.43 -2.71
N ALA A 125 -4.02 6.52 -1.95
CA ALA A 125 -4.62 6.63 -0.62
C ALA A 125 -6.16 6.49 -0.66
N ALA A 126 -6.82 7.17 -1.61
CA ALA A 126 -8.28 7.08 -1.78
C ALA A 126 -8.71 5.65 -2.13
N SER A 127 -7.97 4.97 -3.01
CA SER A 127 -8.25 3.58 -3.39
C SER A 127 -8.07 2.62 -2.23
N ALA A 128 -7.03 2.77 -1.41
CA ALA A 128 -6.82 1.91 -0.25
C ALA A 128 -7.93 2.08 0.81
N LEU A 129 -8.35 3.31 1.08
CA LEU A 129 -9.46 3.58 2.00
C LEU A 129 -10.79 3.04 1.47
N ALA A 130 -11.04 3.17 0.16
CA ALA A 130 -12.22 2.57 -0.47
C ALA A 130 -12.23 1.04 -0.33
N ASP A 131 -11.11 0.37 -0.59
CA ASP A 131 -10.99 -1.08 -0.46
C ASP A 131 -11.27 -1.55 0.98
N ILE A 132 -10.75 -0.84 1.97
CA ILE A 132 -11.03 -1.11 3.39
C ILE A 132 -12.54 -0.95 3.68
N GLN A 133 -13.13 0.18 3.27
CA GLN A 133 -14.57 0.43 3.47
C GLN A 133 -15.45 -0.64 2.80
N ILE A 134 -15.11 -1.02 1.57
CA ILE A 134 -15.81 -2.09 0.84
C ILE A 134 -15.70 -3.42 1.61
N ARG A 135 -14.53 -3.79 2.11
CA ARG A 135 -14.33 -5.02 2.89
C ARG A 135 -15.13 -5.03 4.20
N CYS A 136 -15.20 -3.89 4.91
CA CYS A 136 -16.07 -3.76 6.08
C CYS A 136 -17.54 -4.04 5.74
N LEU A 137 -18.01 -3.58 4.57
CA LEU A 137 -19.40 -3.72 4.12
C LEU A 137 -19.72 -5.09 3.50
N ALA A 138 -18.80 -5.64 2.71
CA ALA A 138 -18.99 -6.86 1.92
C ALA A 138 -18.73 -8.15 2.72
N HIS A 139 -17.86 -8.07 3.72
CA HIS A 139 -17.43 -9.22 4.52
C HIS A 139 -17.71 -9.06 6.02
N GLN A 140 -18.38 -7.97 6.41
CA GLN A 140 -18.83 -7.74 7.78
C GLN A 140 -17.64 -7.75 8.75
N LEU A 141 -16.49 -7.28 8.24
CA LEU A 141 -15.26 -7.13 9.00
C LEU A 141 -15.31 -5.83 9.82
N ALA A 142 -14.62 -5.84 10.97
CA ALA A 142 -14.52 -4.69 11.87
C ALA A 142 -15.88 -4.07 12.28
N GLN A 143 -16.89 -4.92 12.52
CA GLN A 143 -18.25 -4.49 12.88
C GLN A 143 -18.45 -4.26 14.38
N GLU A 144 -17.58 -4.82 15.22
CA GLU A 144 -17.66 -4.72 16.67
C GLU A 144 -16.28 -4.77 17.34
N GLY A 145 -16.24 -4.39 18.61
CA GLY A 145 -15.07 -4.48 19.48
C GLY A 145 -13.88 -3.65 19.01
N LEU A 146 -12.68 -4.09 19.40
CA LEU A 146 -11.42 -3.38 19.13
C LEU A 146 -11.18 -3.13 17.64
N ALA A 147 -11.52 -4.10 16.78
CA ALA A 147 -11.36 -3.97 15.33
C ALA A 147 -12.17 -2.80 14.75
N GLN A 148 -13.42 -2.62 15.21
CA GLN A 148 -14.27 -1.50 14.82
C GLN A 148 -13.71 -0.18 15.32
N GLU A 149 -13.39 -0.10 16.62
CA GLU A 149 -12.86 1.10 17.26
C GLU A 149 -11.58 1.58 16.55
N MET A 150 -10.62 0.67 16.32
CA MET A 150 -9.35 1.02 15.70
C MET A 150 -9.47 1.38 14.23
N THR A 151 -10.38 0.74 13.50
CA THR A 151 -10.68 1.16 12.12
C THR A 151 -11.29 2.56 12.09
N GLN A 152 -12.19 2.89 13.02
CA GLN A 152 -12.78 4.24 13.11
C GLN A 152 -11.75 5.29 13.50
N GLU A 153 -10.92 5.00 14.50
CA GLU A 153 -9.83 5.89 14.94
C GLU A 153 -8.81 6.14 13.83
N LEU A 154 -8.43 5.11 13.06
CA LEU A 154 -7.57 5.25 11.89
C LEU A 154 -8.14 6.26 10.88
N PHE A 155 -9.41 6.11 10.49
CA PHE A 155 -10.05 7.01 9.53
C PHE A 155 -10.20 8.42 10.08
N ALA A 156 -10.52 8.55 11.37
CA ALA A 156 -10.61 9.84 12.06
C ALA A 156 -9.24 10.54 12.10
N ALA A 157 -8.18 9.83 12.46
CA ALA A 157 -6.82 10.35 12.51
C ALA A 157 -6.33 10.81 11.13
N ILE A 158 -6.58 10.00 10.08
CA ILE A 158 -6.27 10.38 8.69
C ILE A 158 -7.04 11.65 8.33
N SER A 159 -8.35 11.70 8.58
CA SER A 159 -9.17 12.87 8.29
C SER A 159 -8.63 14.13 8.96
N GLN A 160 -8.23 14.04 10.23
CA GLN A 160 -7.69 15.17 11.00
C GLN A 160 -6.31 15.62 10.51
N ALA A 161 -5.46 14.69 10.07
CA ALA A 161 -4.11 14.99 9.58
C ALA A 161 -4.10 15.65 8.19
N LEU A 162 -5.13 15.43 7.38
CA LEU A 162 -5.23 15.96 6.02
C LEU A 162 -5.63 17.44 5.99
N SER A 163 -5.07 18.17 5.02
CA SER A 163 -5.56 19.49 4.62
C SER A 163 -7.03 19.40 4.16
N ALA A 164 -7.76 20.52 4.17
CA ALA A 164 -9.16 20.52 3.71
C ALA A 164 -9.30 20.07 2.25
N GLU A 165 -8.32 20.41 1.41
CA GLU A 165 -8.28 20.03 0.00
C GLU A 165 -8.01 18.53 -0.17
N ASP A 166 -6.97 18.01 0.48
CA ASP A 166 -6.63 16.58 0.39
C ASP A 166 -7.72 15.71 1.01
N ARG A 167 -8.31 16.15 2.12
CA ARG A 167 -9.45 15.47 2.75
C ARG A 167 -10.61 15.33 1.78
N LYS A 168 -10.96 16.41 1.05
CA LYS A 168 -12.02 16.38 0.04
C LYS A 168 -11.70 15.42 -1.10
N ARG A 169 -10.47 15.46 -1.62
CA ARG A 169 -10.03 14.60 -2.73
C ARG A 169 -10.01 13.13 -2.34
N ILE A 170 -9.39 12.81 -1.20
CA ILE A 170 -9.13 11.44 -0.75
C ILE A 170 -10.39 10.81 -0.19
N LEU A 171 -11.03 11.42 0.82
CA LEU A 171 -12.21 10.82 1.44
C LEU A 171 -13.43 10.92 0.52
N GLY A 172 -13.53 11.99 -0.28
CA GLY A 172 -14.55 12.12 -1.30
C GLY A 172 -14.39 11.07 -2.41
N GLY A 173 -13.17 10.87 -2.91
CA GLY A 173 -12.86 9.82 -3.90
C GLY A 173 -13.13 8.41 -3.36
N ALA A 174 -12.71 8.12 -2.13
CA ALA A 174 -12.99 6.84 -1.49
C ALA A 174 -14.50 6.59 -1.35
N GLY A 175 -15.26 7.60 -0.88
CA GLY A 175 -16.71 7.51 -0.76
C GLY A 175 -17.42 7.29 -2.09
N GLN A 176 -16.98 7.97 -3.17
CA GLN A 176 -17.52 7.76 -4.51
C GLN A 176 -17.29 6.33 -5.02
N ALA A 177 -16.10 5.77 -4.78
CA ALA A 177 -15.80 4.39 -5.14
C ALA A 177 -16.69 3.39 -4.40
N VAL A 178 -16.93 3.58 -3.10
CA VAL A 178 -17.84 2.74 -2.31
C VAL A 178 -19.27 2.82 -2.85
N VAL A 179 -19.77 4.01 -3.18
CA VAL A 179 -21.11 4.18 -3.75
C VAL A 179 -21.23 3.48 -5.11
N ALA A 180 -20.24 3.65 -5.99
CA ALA A 180 -20.22 2.99 -7.29
C ALA A 180 -20.23 1.46 -7.15
N TRP A 181 -19.44 0.91 -6.22
CA TRP A 181 -19.44 -0.52 -5.90
C TRP A 181 -20.81 -1.00 -5.41
N GLN A 182 -21.45 -0.30 -4.47
CA GLN A 182 -22.79 -0.66 -3.98
C GLN A 182 -23.84 -0.65 -5.09
N GLN A 183 -23.77 0.31 -6.01
CA GLN A 183 -24.68 0.38 -7.16
C GLN A 183 -24.48 -0.82 -8.11
N ALA A 184 -23.23 -1.20 -8.38
CA ALA A 184 -22.92 -2.37 -9.20
C ALA A 184 -23.39 -3.69 -8.55
N GLN A 185 -23.27 -3.81 -7.22
CA GLN A 185 -23.77 -4.97 -6.47
C GLN A 185 -25.30 -5.08 -6.56
N ARG A 186 -26.03 -3.97 -6.47
CA ARG A 186 -27.49 -3.96 -6.63
C ARG A 186 -27.90 -4.34 -8.05
N ALA A 187 -27.20 -3.83 -9.07
CA ALA A 187 -27.48 -4.12 -10.47
C ALA A 187 -27.25 -5.60 -10.85
N THR A 188 -26.42 -6.32 -10.12
CA THR A 188 -26.14 -7.76 -10.35
C THR A 188 -27.05 -8.69 -9.54
N THR A 189 -27.79 -8.16 -8.56
CA THR A 189 -28.74 -8.92 -7.72
C THR A 189 -30.18 -8.86 -8.28
N HIS A 190 -30.43 -8.01 -9.28
CA HIS A 190 -31.69 -7.89 -10.03
C HIS A 190 -31.61 -8.61 -11.38
#